data_AF-A0A2D7RES1-F1
#
_entry.id   AF-A0A2D7RES1-F1
#
_cell.length_a   1.000
_cell.length_b   1.000
_cell.length_c   1.000
_cell.angle_alpha   90.00
_cell.angle_beta   90.00
_cell.angle_gamma   90.00
#
_symmetry.space_group_name_H-M   'P 1'
#
loop_
_entity.id
_entity.type
_entity.pdbx_description
1 polymer ?
#
loop_
_entity_poly.entity_id
_entity_poly.type
_entity_poly.pdbx_seq_one_letter_code
_entity_poly.pdbx_strand_id
1 'polypeptide(L)'
;MFKPSILKLVSRSPIKGLRKHMQYTAEAGKMLVPFFDSIVSQDVVKGRAIFEEIIDLEHKADECKRQCRIKTHRNLILSIPRGDTLALLHVQEKAINLIRDVAGIFVGRKPVISPVIIPSFREFVQKVEQSISQAYLAVCELDDLVDYGFSKIFKKHVLQAANELDHLEHQADALEEQLRHLFFIEEQTDNAIELMFIYQIIERLGWIADISEEIGSRLVILVSR
;
A
#
# COMPACT_ATOMS: atom_id res chain seq x y z
N MET A 1 9.10 6.32 43.27
CA MET A 1 8.13 6.19 42.15
C MET A 1 8.61 7.11 41.01
N PHE A 2 9.37 6.58 40.04
CA PHE A 2 9.91 7.39 38.94
C PHE A 2 8.79 7.69 37.94
N LYS A 3 8.40 8.97 37.78
CA LYS A 3 7.61 9.39 36.62
C LYS A 3 8.47 9.18 35.37
N PRO A 4 8.08 8.32 34.42
CA PRO A 4 8.78 8.26 33.15
C PRO A 4 8.68 9.63 32.49
N SER A 5 9.83 10.17 32.05
CA SER A 5 9.87 11.41 31.27
C SER A 5 8.90 11.32 30.10
N ILE A 6 8.08 12.35 29.89
CA ILE A 6 7.11 12.45 28.78
C ILE A 6 7.79 12.13 27.44
N LEU A 7 9.06 12.54 27.27
CA LEU A 7 9.91 12.24 26.12
C LEU A 7 10.16 10.72 25.91
N LYS A 8 10.24 9.91 26.98
CA LYS A 8 10.35 8.44 26.86
C LYS A 8 9.02 7.79 26.48
N LEU A 9 7.87 8.40 26.79
CA LEU A 9 6.57 7.93 26.29
C LEU A 9 6.39 8.20 24.79
N VAL A 10 6.87 9.34 24.28
CA VAL A 10 6.83 9.72 22.85
C VAL A 10 7.63 8.74 21.98
N SER A 11 8.79 8.25 22.46
CA SER A 11 9.58 7.20 21.75
C SER A 11 8.90 5.82 21.64
N ARG A 12 7.76 5.62 22.31
CA ARG A 12 6.98 4.37 22.35
C ARG A 12 5.60 4.49 21.71
N SER A 13 5.36 5.58 20.96
CA SER A 13 4.08 5.83 20.32
C SER A 13 3.75 4.74 19.29
N PRO A 14 2.56 4.10 19.34
CA PRO A 14 2.13 3.15 18.31
C PRO A 14 2.04 3.77 16.90
N ILE A 15 2.03 5.10 16.79
CA ILE A 15 2.11 5.82 15.50
C ILE A 15 3.44 5.54 14.78
N LYS A 16 4.57 5.48 15.51
CA LYS A 16 5.86 5.09 14.91
C LYS A 16 5.82 3.67 14.37
N GLY A 17 5.03 2.80 14.99
CA GLY A 17 4.78 1.45 14.52
C GLY A 17 3.95 1.43 13.23
N LEU A 18 2.92 2.28 13.13
CA LEU A 18 2.13 2.47 11.90
C LEU A 18 3.00 3.00 10.76
N ARG A 19 3.80 4.04 11.02
CA ARG A 19 4.75 4.58 10.03
C ARG A 19 5.73 3.51 9.56
N LYS A 20 6.29 2.73 10.50
CA LYS A 20 7.24 1.68 10.15
C LYS A 20 6.60 0.55 9.34
N HIS A 21 5.39 0.15 9.69
CA HIS A 21 4.63 -0.83 8.90
C HIS A 21 4.35 -0.30 7.49
N MET A 22 3.81 0.92 7.38
CA MET A 22 3.52 1.55 6.09
C MET A 22 4.79 1.77 5.25
N GLN A 23 5.94 2.00 5.88
CA GLN A 23 7.23 2.06 5.18
C GLN A 23 7.52 0.74 4.46
N TYR A 24 7.37 -0.41 5.13
CA TYR A 24 7.55 -1.72 4.48
C TYR A 24 6.55 -1.93 3.35
N THR A 25 5.30 -1.50 3.53
CA THR A 25 4.26 -1.55 2.48
C THR A 25 4.66 -0.72 1.26
N ALA A 26 5.16 0.50 1.45
CA ALA A 26 5.61 1.36 0.35
C ALA A 26 6.91 0.88 -0.30
N GLU A 27 7.84 0.30 0.47
CA GLU A 27 9.00 -0.39 -0.07
C GLU A 27 8.57 -1.54 -0.99
N ALA A 28 7.57 -2.34 -0.60
CA ALA A 28 7.03 -3.41 -1.44
C ALA A 28 6.27 -2.86 -2.66
N GLY A 29 5.51 -1.78 -2.51
CA GLY A 29 4.81 -1.10 -3.60
C GLY A 29 5.77 -0.61 -4.69
N LYS A 30 6.90 -0.02 -4.31
CA LYS A 30 7.96 0.42 -5.24
C LYS A 30 8.54 -0.70 -6.09
N MET A 31 8.40 -1.95 -5.66
CA MET A 31 8.87 -3.11 -6.40
C MET A 31 7.91 -3.54 -7.50
N LEU A 32 6.64 -3.10 -7.49
CA LEU A 32 5.63 -3.52 -8.46
C LEU A 32 6.03 -3.20 -9.91
N VAL A 33 6.54 -1.99 -10.17
CA VAL A 33 6.96 -1.57 -11.51
C VAL A 33 8.16 -2.39 -12.02
N PRO A 34 9.31 -2.46 -11.31
CA PRO A 34 10.44 -3.27 -11.77
C PRO A 34 10.13 -4.78 -11.78
N PHE A 35 9.22 -5.24 -10.93
CA PHE A 35 8.68 -6.60 -10.99
C PHE A 35 7.91 -6.83 -12.29
N PHE A 36 6.95 -5.97 -12.62
CA PHE A 36 6.18 -6.04 -13.85
C PHE A 36 7.07 -6.01 -15.09
N ASP A 37 8.08 -5.12 -15.12
CA ASP A 37 9.07 -5.03 -16.20
C ASP A 37 9.84 -6.35 -16.38
N SER A 38 10.13 -7.08 -15.29
CA SER A 38 10.77 -8.40 -15.35
C SER A 38 9.84 -9.49 -15.91
N ILE A 39 8.54 -9.42 -15.63
CA ILE A 39 7.55 -10.36 -16.19
C ILE A 39 7.43 -10.15 -17.69
N VAL A 40 7.31 -8.89 -18.13
CA VAL A 40 7.19 -8.53 -19.55
C VAL A 40 8.43 -8.93 -20.34
N SER A 41 9.63 -8.72 -19.77
CA SER A 41 10.89 -9.13 -20.39
C SER A 41 11.20 -10.62 -20.25
N GLN A 42 10.33 -11.40 -19.58
CA GLN A 42 10.53 -12.82 -19.28
C GLN A 42 11.83 -13.11 -18.50
N ASP A 43 12.34 -12.12 -17.75
CA ASP A 43 13.51 -12.28 -16.89
C ASP A 43 13.09 -12.97 -15.58
N VAL A 44 12.99 -14.30 -15.66
CA VAL A 44 12.55 -15.16 -14.54
C VAL A 44 13.46 -15.02 -13.31
N VAL A 45 14.76 -14.82 -13.51
CA VAL A 45 15.73 -14.71 -12.41
C VAL A 45 15.50 -13.40 -11.66
N LYS A 46 15.41 -12.28 -12.38
CA LYS A 46 15.14 -10.97 -11.78
C LYS A 46 13.75 -10.93 -11.14
N GLY A 47 12.72 -11.42 -11.82
CA GLY A 47 11.37 -11.46 -11.29
C GLY A 47 11.28 -12.29 -10.01
N ARG A 48 11.99 -13.43 -9.96
CA ARG A 48 12.05 -14.25 -8.74
C ARG A 48 12.76 -13.54 -7.58
N ALA A 49 13.89 -12.88 -7.84
CA ALA A 49 14.62 -12.13 -6.82
C ALA A 49 13.77 -11.00 -6.23
N ILE A 50 13.11 -10.23 -7.09
CA ILE A 50 12.19 -9.15 -6.67
C ILE A 50 11.01 -9.73 -5.87
N PHE A 51 10.45 -10.88 -6.27
CA PHE A 51 9.39 -11.53 -5.51
C PHE A 51 9.83 -11.97 -4.11
N GLU A 52 11.05 -12.50 -3.97
CA GLU A 52 11.61 -12.88 -2.66
C GLU A 52 11.82 -11.66 -1.75
N GLU A 53 12.26 -10.53 -2.30
CA GLU A 53 12.33 -9.27 -1.57
C GLU A 53 10.95 -8.76 -1.11
N ILE A 54 9.90 -8.89 -1.94
CA ILE A 54 8.51 -8.57 -1.55
C ILE A 54 8.04 -9.45 -0.38
N ILE A 55 8.35 -10.76 -0.41
CA ILE A 55 8.05 -11.69 0.69
C ILE A 55 8.76 -11.25 1.98
N ASP A 56 10.04 -10.90 1.89
CA ASP A 56 10.81 -10.44 3.05
C ASP A 56 10.25 -9.14 3.66
N LEU A 57 9.76 -8.23 2.83
CA LEU A 57 9.09 -7.01 3.29
C LEU A 57 7.76 -7.31 3.97
N GLU A 58 6.96 -8.24 3.44
CA GLU A 58 5.71 -8.70 4.07
C GLU A 58 5.97 -9.35 5.43
N HIS A 59 6.97 -10.23 5.54
CA HIS A 59 7.36 -10.82 6.83
C HIS A 59 7.80 -9.76 7.85
N LYS A 60 8.58 -8.75 7.43
CA LYS A 60 8.97 -7.62 8.29
C LYS A 60 7.76 -6.81 8.73
N ALA A 61 6.77 -6.61 7.85
CA ALA A 61 5.54 -5.92 8.17
C ALA A 61 4.66 -6.73 9.16
N ASP A 62 4.51 -8.05 9.00
CA ASP A 62 3.74 -8.88 9.95
C ASP A 62 4.39 -8.87 11.35
N GLU A 63 5.72 -8.94 11.44
CA GLU A 63 6.41 -8.78 12.73
C GLU A 63 6.20 -7.38 13.31
N CYS A 64 6.30 -6.33 12.50
CA CYS A 64 5.98 -4.96 12.92
C CYS A 64 4.55 -4.86 13.46
N LYS A 65 3.57 -5.45 12.78
CA LYS A 65 2.16 -5.52 13.20
C LYS A 65 2.00 -6.23 14.53
N ARG A 66 2.69 -7.35 14.77
CA ARG A 66 2.68 -8.06 16.07
C ARG A 66 3.18 -7.13 17.18
N GLN A 67 4.31 -6.47 16.96
CA GLN A 67 4.88 -5.51 17.92
C GLN A 67 3.95 -4.32 18.18
N CYS A 68 3.30 -3.78 17.15
CA CYS A 68 2.30 -2.73 17.27
C CYS A 68 1.12 -3.18 18.15
N ARG A 69 0.56 -4.35 17.89
CA ARG A 69 -0.55 -4.91 18.69
C ARG A 69 -0.16 -5.06 20.17
N ILE A 70 1.02 -5.61 20.46
CA ILE A 70 1.51 -5.78 21.84
C ILE A 70 1.63 -4.42 22.55
N LYS A 71 2.20 -3.42 21.88
CA LYS A 71 2.37 -2.07 22.45
C LYS A 71 1.03 -1.39 22.71
N THR A 72 0.06 -1.55 21.82
CA THR A 72 -1.30 -1.00 21.95
C THR A 72 -2.12 -1.66 23.07
N HIS A 73 -1.77 -2.87 23.50
CA HIS A 73 -2.45 -3.56 24.63
C HIS A 73 -1.99 -3.09 26.01
N ARG A 74 -0.79 -2.50 26.13
CA ARG A 74 -0.34 -1.92 27.40
C ARG A 74 -1.07 -0.59 27.59
N ASN A 75 -1.53 -0.29 28.81
CA ASN A 75 -2.21 0.97 29.20
C ASN A 75 -1.30 2.20 29.01
N LEU A 76 -0.92 2.49 27.77
CA LEU A 76 -0.21 3.67 27.35
C LEU A 76 -1.25 4.76 27.10
N ILE A 77 -0.96 5.98 27.56
CA ILE A 77 -1.71 7.15 27.13
C ILE A 77 -1.46 7.29 25.63
N LEU A 78 -2.47 6.97 24.82
CA LEU A 78 -2.39 7.08 23.38
C LEU A 78 -2.81 8.49 22.97
N SER A 79 -2.04 9.13 22.08
CA SER A 79 -2.42 10.40 21.46
C SER A 79 -3.63 10.24 20.52
N ILE A 80 -3.97 9.02 20.14
CA ILE A 80 -5.04 8.65 19.20
C ILE A 80 -5.81 7.44 19.76
N PRO A 81 -7.13 7.31 19.56
CA PRO A 81 -7.86 6.15 20.07
C PRO A 81 -7.31 4.81 19.54
N ARG A 82 -7.30 3.81 20.44
CA ARG A 82 -6.81 2.45 20.15
C ARG A 82 -7.52 1.81 18.96
N GLY A 83 -8.84 1.94 18.90
CA GLY A 83 -9.66 1.36 17.84
C GLY A 83 -9.22 1.85 16.46
N ASP A 84 -9.05 3.16 16.32
CA ASP A 84 -8.63 3.75 15.04
C ASP A 84 -7.18 3.39 14.69
N THR A 85 -6.28 3.32 15.68
CA THR A 85 -4.89 2.85 15.48
C THR A 85 -4.86 1.42 14.92
N LEU A 86 -5.65 0.52 15.50
CA LEU A 86 -5.73 -0.87 15.05
C LEU A 86 -6.42 -0.98 13.68
N ALA A 87 -7.41 -0.13 13.41
CA ALA A 87 -8.09 -0.11 12.12
C ALA A 87 -7.16 0.37 11.01
N LEU A 88 -6.36 1.42 11.26
CA LEU A 88 -5.36 1.89 10.30
C LEU A 88 -4.28 0.82 10.03
N LEU A 89 -3.77 0.17 11.09
CA LEU A 89 -2.82 -0.95 10.93
C LEU A 89 -3.40 -2.09 10.08
N HIS A 90 -4.68 -2.40 10.27
CA HIS A 90 -5.34 -3.47 9.53
C HIS A 90 -5.45 -3.17 8.03
N VAL A 91 -5.73 -1.92 7.64
CA VAL A 91 -5.79 -1.54 6.22
C VAL A 91 -4.40 -1.58 5.58
N GLN A 92 -3.36 -1.10 6.27
CA GLN A 92 -1.97 -1.20 5.79
C GLN A 92 -1.53 -2.66 5.58
N GLU A 93 -1.95 -3.56 6.46
CA GLU A 93 -1.70 -5.00 6.35
C GLU A 93 -2.34 -5.59 5.10
N LYS A 94 -3.59 -5.21 4.78
CA LYS A 94 -4.26 -5.67 3.56
C LYS A 94 -3.46 -5.28 2.30
N ALA A 95 -2.95 -4.04 2.24
CA ALA A 95 -2.17 -3.57 1.10
C ALA A 95 -0.93 -4.44 0.84
N ILE A 96 -0.07 -4.65 1.85
CA ILE A 96 1.17 -5.42 1.64
C ILE A 96 0.92 -6.90 1.35
N ASN A 97 -0.12 -7.49 1.96
CA ASN A 97 -0.54 -8.85 1.63
C ASN A 97 -0.98 -8.95 0.15
N LEU A 98 -1.72 -7.96 -0.33
CA LEU A 98 -2.21 -7.97 -1.70
C LEU A 98 -1.09 -7.75 -2.72
N ILE A 99 -0.11 -6.89 -2.42
CA ILE A 99 1.11 -6.73 -3.22
C ILE A 99 1.84 -8.08 -3.38
N ARG A 100 2.06 -8.80 -2.27
CA ARG A 100 2.68 -10.13 -2.28
C ARG A 100 1.86 -11.12 -3.10
N ASP A 101 0.55 -11.14 -2.92
CA ASP A 101 -0.34 -12.08 -3.61
C ASP A 101 -0.36 -11.84 -5.13
N VAL A 102 -0.43 -10.57 -5.56
CA VAL A 102 -0.34 -10.20 -6.99
C VAL A 102 0.99 -10.68 -7.58
N ALA A 103 2.11 -10.39 -6.91
CA ALA A 103 3.42 -10.86 -7.36
C ALA A 103 3.50 -12.39 -7.43
N GLY A 104 2.90 -13.09 -6.46
CA GLY A 104 2.82 -14.55 -6.44
C GLY A 104 2.05 -15.13 -7.63
N ILE A 105 0.93 -14.50 -8.03
CA ILE A 105 0.16 -14.91 -9.21
C ILE A 105 1.01 -14.77 -10.47
N PHE A 106 1.68 -13.63 -10.66
CA PHE A 106 2.57 -13.40 -11.80
C PHE A 106 3.70 -14.45 -11.89
N VAL A 107 4.40 -14.74 -10.78
CA VAL A 107 5.47 -15.76 -10.76
C VAL A 107 4.94 -17.16 -11.05
N GLY A 108 3.77 -17.50 -10.53
CA GLY A 108 3.16 -18.83 -10.69
C GLY A 108 2.60 -19.07 -12.09
N ARG A 109 2.01 -18.05 -12.71
CA ARG A 109 1.32 -18.15 -14.01
C ARG A 109 2.18 -17.76 -15.19
N LYS A 110 3.17 -16.88 -15.02
CA LYS A 110 4.04 -16.35 -16.08
C LYS A 110 3.24 -15.93 -17.31
N PRO A 111 2.24 -15.03 -17.15
CA PRO A 111 1.36 -14.67 -18.25
C PRO A 111 2.17 -14.02 -19.38
N VAL A 112 1.77 -14.31 -20.63
CA VAL A 112 2.26 -13.59 -21.79
C VAL A 112 1.34 -12.40 -22.02
N ILE A 113 1.91 -11.19 -22.01
CA ILE A 113 1.16 -9.94 -22.21
C ILE A 113 1.49 -9.40 -23.59
N SER A 114 0.46 -9.07 -24.37
CA SER A 114 0.64 -8.49 -25.71
C SER A 114 1.45 -7.19 -25.65
N PRO A 115 2.41 -6.96 -26.58
CA PRO A 115 3.16 -5.71 -26.71
C PRO A 115 2.29 -4.46 -26.80
N VAL A 116 1.08 -4.57 -27.34
CA VAL A 116 0.12 -3.46 -27.45
C VAL A 116 -0.41 -3.04 -26.08
N ILE A 117 -0.54 -3.99 -25.15
CA ILE A 117 -1.15 -3.78 -23.83
C ILE A 117 -0.12 -3.35 -22.78
N ILE A 118 1.14 -3.77 -22.95
CA ILE A 118 2.23 -3.52 -22.01
C ILE A 118 2.34 -2.06 -21.56
N PRO A 119 2.30 -1.05 -22.45
CA PRO A 119 2.40 0.35 -22.02
C PRO A 119 1.29 0.78 -21.05
N SER A 120 0.03 0.49 -21.39
CA SER A 120 -1.12 0.85 -20.56
C SER A 120 -1.12 0.09 -19.23
N PHE A 121 -0.74 -1.20 -19.24
CA PHE A 121 -0.64 -1.98 -18.02
C PHE A 121 0.48 -1.44 -17.11
N ARG A 122 1.64 -1.11 -17.68
CA ARG A 122 2.74 -0.51 -16.92
C ARG A 122 2.35 0.82 -16.30
N GLU A 123 1.62 1.66 -17.03
CA GLU A 123 1.10 2.94 -16.53
C GLU A 123 0.14 2.73 -15.34
N PHE A 124 -0.77 1.76 -15.46
CA PHE A 124 -1.66 1.39 -14.35
C PHE A 124 -0.88 0.90 -13.12
N VAL A 125 0.10 -0.01 -13.29
CA VAL A 125 0.96 -0.49 -12.20
C VAL A 125 1.73 0.67 -11.55
N GLN A 126 2.20 1.62 -12.35
CA GLN A 126 2.88 2.81 -11.85
C GLN A 126 1.92 3.70 -11.04
N LYS A 127 0.66 3.83 -11.45
CA LYS A 127 -0.35 4.58 -10.70
C LYS A 127 -0.63 3.93 -9.33
N VAL A 128 -0.76 2.61 -9.30
CA VAL A 128 -0.93 1.84 -8.05
C VAL A 128 0.27 2.05 -7.11
N GLU A 129 1.50 2.02 -7.64
CA GLU A 129 2.70 2.33 -6.84
C GLU A 129 2.64 3.75 -6.23
N GLN A 130 2.25 4.74 -7.03
CA GLN A 130 2.10 6.12 -6.58
C GLN A 130 1.08 6.24 -5.44
N SER A 131 -0.06 5.55 -5.52
CA SER A 131 -1.07 5.52 -4.46
C SER A 131 -0.51 5.00 -3.13
N ILE A 132 0.26 3.90 -3.17
CA ILE A 132 0.90 3.34 -1.95
C ILE A 132 1.94 4.31 -1.39
N SER A 133 2.77 4.88 -2.26
CA SER A 133 3.79 5.87 -1.88
C SER A 133 3.15 7.11 -1.23
N GLN A 134 2.03 7.57 -1.77
CA GLN A 134 1.27 8.68 -1.20
C GLN A 134 0.63 8.32 0.15
N ALA A 135 0.12 7.09 0.31
CA ALA A 135 -0.42 6.61 1.58
C ALA A 135 0.66 6.57 2.68
N TYR A 136 1.91 6.25 2.32
CA TYR A 136 3.04 6.35 3.24
C TYR A 136 3.34 7.80 3.66
N LEU A 137 3.28 8.75 2.72
CA LEU A 137 3.43 10.17 3.05
C LEU A 137 2.33 10.64 4.00
N ALA A 138 1.07 10.27 3.74
CA ALA A 138 -0.05 10.61 4.62
C ALA A 138 0.13 10.08 6.06
N VAL A 139 0.65 8.84 6.21
CA VAL A 139 0.98 8.27 7.52
C VAL A 139 2.19 8.96 8.17
N CYS A 140 3.16 9.45 7.39
CA CYS A 140 4.25 10.28 7.93
C CYS A 140 3.73 11.61 8.47
N GLU A 141 2.82 12.28 7.77
CA GLU A 141 2.20 13.52 8.24
C GLU A 141 1.40 13.30 9.54
N LEU A 142 0.81 12.11 9.73
CA LEU A 142 0.18 11.75 11.01
C LEU A 142 1.19 11.62 12.15
N ASP A 143 2.35 11.00 11.90
CA ASP A 143 3.43 10.87 12.88
C ASP A 143 3.94 12.26 13.29
N ASP A 144 4.14 13.14 12.32
CA ASP A 144 4.55 14.53 12.56
C ASP A 144 3.45 15.31 13.31
N LEU A 145 2.17 15.18 12.92
CA LEU A 145 1.05 15.79 13.64
C LEU A 145 1.07 15.45 15.14
N VAL A 146 1.37 14.20 15.47
CA VAL A 146 1.44 13.73 16.86
C VAL A 146 2.70 14.25 17.56
N ASP A 147 3.86 14.22 16.92
CA ASP A 147 5.13 14.70 17.50
C ASP A 147 5.11 16.23 17.76
N TYR A 148 4.36 16.99 16.95
CA TYR A 148 4.19 18.45 17.10
C TYR A 148 2.88 18.87 17.80
N GLY A 149 2.19 17.95 18.48
CA GLY A 149 1.08 18.29 19.39
C GLY A 149 -0.18 18.81 18.69
N PHE A 150 -0.56 18.22 17.56
CA PHE A 150 -1.82 18.50 16.84
C PHE A 150 -1.95 19.95 16.32
N SER A 151 -0.85 20.55 15.90
CA SER A 151 -0.89 21.90 15.33
C SER A 151 -1.74 21.96 14.04
N LYS A 152 -2.34 23.13 13.78
CA LYS A 152 -3.20 23.35 12.60
C LYS A 152 -2.48 23.10 11.27
N ILE A 153 -1.18 23.38 11.20
CA ILE A 153 -0.39 23.22 9.96
C ILE A 153 -0.22 21.73 9.60
N PHE A 154 0.16 20.88 10.56
CA PHE A 154 0.28 19.44 10.31
C PHE A 154 -1.09 18.81 10.04
N LYS A 155 -2.18 19.30 10.65
CA LYS A 155 -3.54 18.84 10.32
C LYS A 155 -3.87 19.14 8.86
N LYS A 156 -3.49 20.31 8.35
CA LYS A 156 -3.66 20.66 6.94
C LYS A 156 -2.87 19.71 6.03
N HIS A 157 -1.64 19.35 6.39
CA HIS A 157 -0.83 18.43 5.58
C HIS A 157 -1.47 17.03 5.49
N VAL A 158 -1.96 16.48 6.60
CA VAL A 158 -2.68 15.18 6.59
C VAL A 158 -3.89 15.24 5.65
N LEU A 159 -4.69 16.31 5.72
CA LEU A 159 -5.86 16.48 4.85
C LEU A 159 -5.46 16.65 3.37
N GLN A 160 -4.38 17.36 3.08
CA GLN A 160 -3.85 17.51 1.72
C GLN A 160 -3.35 16.16 1.17
N ALA A 161 -2.65 15.40 2.01
CA ALA A 161 -2.14 14.08 1.62
C ALA A 161 -3.28 13.08 1.36
N ALA A 162 -4.36 13.14 2.14
CA ALA A 162 -5.57 12.35 1.92
C ALA A 162 -6.33 12.77 0.65
N ASN A 163 -6.43 14.07 0.37
CA ASN A 163 -7.02 14.55 -0.89
C ASN A 163 -6.22 14.09 -2.11
N GLU A 164 -4.89 14.04 -2.03
CA GLU A 164 -4.07 13.48 -3.12
C GLU A 164 -4.33 11.98 -3.34
N LEU A 165 -4.64 11.21 -2.29
CA LEU A 165 -5.01 9.80 -2.44
C LEU A 165 -6.31 9.63 -3.24
N ASP A 166 -7.31 10.47 -2.98
CA ASP A 166 -8.57 10.52 -3.72
C ASP A 166 -8.32 10.80 -5.22
N HIS A 167 -7.46 11.78 -5.54
CA HIS A 167 -7.06 12.05 -6.94
C HIS A 167 -6.32 10.88 -7.60
N LEU A 168 -5.47 10.18 -6.85
CA LEU A 168 -4.71 9.04 -7.37
C LEU A 168 -5.59 7.80 -7.58
N GLU A 169 -6.57 7.56 -6.71
CA GLU A 169 -7.57 6.49 -6.89
C GLU A 169 -8.41 6.72 -8.14
N HIS A 170 -8.94 7.93 -8.34
CA HIS A 170 -9.71 8.25 -9.54
C HIS A 170 -8.91 8.07 -10.84
N GLN A 171 -7.62 8.37 -10.80
CA GLN A 171 -6.72 8.11 -11.92
C GLN A 171 -6.44 6.62 -12.12
N ALA A 172 -6.31 5.85 -11.04
CA ALA A 172 -6.12 4.41 -11.10
C ALA A 172 -7.35 3.72 -11.69
N ASP A 173 -8.56 4.09 -11.26
CA ASP A 173 -9.83 3.58 -11.77
C ASP A 173 -9.99 3.83 -13.28
N ALA A 174 -9.69 5.04 -13.73
CA ALA A 174 -9.74 5.38 -15.15
C ALA A 174 -8.76 4.55 -15.99
N LEU A 175 -7.54 4.31 -15.47
CA LEU A 175 -6.55 3.46 -16.11
C LEU A 175 -6.96 1.98 -16.08
N GLU A 176 -7.59 1.53 -15.00
CA GLU A 176 -8.11 0.17 -14.88
C GLU A 176 -9.21 -0.10 -15.91
N GLU A 177 -10.18 0.80 -16.04
CA GLU A 177 -11.26 0.70 -17.03
C GLU A 177 -10.70 0.64 -18.45
N GLN A 178 -9.78 1.56 -18.78
CA GLN A 178 -9.12 1.58 -20.09
C GLN A 178 -8.34 0.30 -20.37
N LEU A 179 -7.61 -0.21 -19.37
CA LEU A 179 -6.84 -1.44 -19.49
C LEU A 179 -7.75 -2.65 -19.71
N ARG A 180 -8.85 -2.78 -18.97
CA ARG A 180 -9.84 -3.85 -19.16
C ARG A 180 -10.47 -3.79 -20.56
N HIS A 181 -10.83 -2.60 -21.02
CA HIS A 181 -11.37 -2.42 -22.37
C HIS A 181 -10.35 -2.80 -23.46
N LEU A 182 -9.08 -2.44 -23.27
CA LEU A 182 -8.02 -2.82 -24.20
C LEU A 182 -7.82 -4.34 -24.25
N PHE A 183 -7.81 -5.01 -23.08
CA PHE A 183 -7.76 -6.48 -23.02
C PHE A 183 -8.94 -7.12 -23.75
N PHE A 184 -10.15 -6.60 -23.57
CA PHE A 184 -11.35 -7.09 -24.26
C PHE A 184 -11.30 -6.96 -25.79
N ILE A 185 -10.64 -5.93 -26.32
CA ILE A 185 -10.48 -5.78 -27.78
C ILE A 185 -9.45 -6.79 -28.31
N GLU A 186 -8.37 -7.00 -27.56
CA GLU A 186 -7.22 -7.79 -28.00
C GLU A 186 -7.35 -9.31 -27.75
N GLU A 187 -8.32 -9.77 -26.95
CA GLU A 187 -8.46 -11.17 -26.48
C GLU A 187 -8.82 -12.22 -27.57
N GLN A 188 -8.63 -11.94 -28.86
CA GLN A 188 -9.23 -12.69 -29.98
C GLN A 188 -8.73 -14.13 -30.22
N THR A 189 -7.73 -14.63 -29.47
CA THR A 189 -7.24 -16.02 -29.65
C THR A 189 -6.73 -16.69 -28.37
N ASP A 190 -6.91 -16.07 -27.21
CA ASP A 190 -6.18 -16.47 -26.00
C ASP A 190 -6.84 -17.61 -25.24
N ASN A 191 -6.00 -18.36 -24.51
CA ASN A 191 -6.45 -19.35 -23.54
C ASN A 191 -7.30 -18.63 -22.48
N ALA A 192 -8.61 -18.90 -22.48
CA ALA A 192 -9.57 -18.28 -21.55
C ALA A 192 -9.14 -18.37 -20.09
N ILE A 193 -8.43 -19.44 -19.70
CA ILE A 193 -7.90 -19.58 -18.34
C ILE A 193 -6.84 -18.50 -18.07
N GLU A 194 -5.92 -18.24 -19.00
CA GLU A 194 -4.86 -17.24 -18.84
C GLU A 194 -5.41 -15.82 -18.76
N LEU A 195 -6.39 -15.48 -19.62
CA LEU A 195 -7.10 -14.21 -19.57
C LEU A 195 -7.72 -13.95 -18.19
N MET A 196 -8.37 -14.96 -17.60
CA MET A 196 -8.99 -14.81 -16.28
C MET A 196 -7.98 -14.49 -15.18
N PHE A 197 -6.73 -15.00 -15.26
CA PHE A 197 -5.69 -14.60 -14.32
C PHE A 197 -5.25 -13.16 -14.52
N ILE A 198 -5.22 -12.69 -15.76
CA ILE A 198 -4.86 -11.29 -16.04
C ILE A 198 -5.93 -10.34 -15.51
N TYR A 199 -7.22 -10.60 -15.79
CA TYR A 199 -8.31 -9.80 -15.21
C TYR A 199 -8.29 -9.81 -13.67
N GLN A 200 -8.00 -10.97 -13.06
CA GLN A 200 -7.84 -11.07 -11.60
C GLN A 200 -6.65 -10.23 -11.09
N ILE A 201 -5.53 -10.20 -11.81
CA ILE A 201 -4.38 -9.37 -11.44
C ILE A 201 -4.75 -7.88 -11.52
N ILE A 202 -5.43 -7.47 -12.60
CA ILE A 202 -5.87 -6.08 -12.81
C ILE A 202 -6.77 -5.64 -11.65
N GLU A 203 -7.80 -6.44 -11.33
CA GLU A 203 -8.71 -6.18 -10.21
C GLU A 203 -7.95 -6.06 -8.87
N ARG A 204 -7.02 -6.98 -8.60
CA ARG A 204 -6.24 -6.96 -7.36
C ARG A 204 -5.29 -5.77 -7.28
N LEU A 205 -4.78 -5.28 -8.41
CA LEU A 205 -3.99 -4.04 -8.46
C LEU A 205 -4.87 -2.82 -8.18
N GLY A 206 -6.09 -2.76 -8.73
CA GLY A 206 -7.08 -1.72 -8.43
C GLY A 206 -7.39 -1.66 -6.93
N TRP A 207 -7.67 -2.81 -6.32
CA TRP A 207 -7.87 -2.90 -4.87
C TRP A 207 -6.71 -2.36 -4.02
N ILE A 208 -5.46 -2.37 -4.50
CA ILE A 208 -4.35 -1.76 -3.77
C ILE A 208 -4.45 -0.23 -3.78
N ALA A 209 -4.93 0.37 -4.87
CA ALA A 209 -5.24 1.79 -4.94
C ALA A 209 -6.40 2.14 -4.01
N ASP A 210 -7.49 1.37 -4.03
CA ASP A 210 -8.65 1.55 -3.11
C ASP A 210 -8.22 1.49 -1.64
N ILE A 211 -7.39 0.51 -1.29
CA ILE A 211 -6.86 0.36 0.08
C ILE A 211 -6.00 1.59 0.45
N SER A 212 -5.28 2.17 -0.52
CA SER A 212 -4.49 3.37 -0.29
C SER A 212 -5.39 4.60 -0.02
N GLU A 213 -6.51 4.73 -0.74
CA GLU A 213 -7.56 5.71 -0.42
C GLU A 213 -8.15 5.46 0.97
N GLU A 214 -8.48 4.20 1.32
CA GLU A 214 -9.07 3.85 2.61
C GLU A 214 -8.15 4.28 3.77
N ILE A 215 -6.82 4.18 3.59
CA ILE A 215 -5.83 4.72 4.53
C ILE A 215 -6.03 6.22 4.71
N GLY A 216 -6.11 6.99 3.62
CA GLY A 216 -6.37 8.43 3.62
C GLY A 216 -7.67 8.79 4.33
N SER A 217 -8.77 8.12 3.96
CA SER A 217 -10.09 8.30 4.58
C SER A 217 -10.06 8.06 6.09
N ARG A 218 -9.34 7.04 6.57
CA ARG A 218 -9.15 6.80 8.01
C ARG A 218 -8.33 7.90 8.70
N LEU A 219 -7.32 8.44 8.03
CA LEU A 219 -6.53 9.57 8.55
C LEU A 219 -7.40 10.84 8.68
N VAL A 220 -8.29 11.11 7.72
CA VAL A 220 -9.23 12.24 7.79
C VAL A 220 -10.14 12.11 9.01
N ILE A 221 -10.70 10.91 9.25
CA ILE A 221 -11.54 10.63 10.43
C ILE A 221 -10.76 10.88 11.73
N LEU A 222 -9.49 10.48 11.77
CA LEU A 222 -8.62 10.66 12.94
C LEU A 222 -8.38 12.13 13.27
N VAL A 223 -8.07 12.94 12.26
CA VAL A 223 -7.71 14.36 12.48
C VAL A 223 -8.92 15.26 12.62
N SER A 224 -10.10 14.82 12.21
CA SER A 224 -11.34 15.62 12.25
C SER A 224 -12.06 15.57 13.60
N ARG A 225 -11.62 14.71 14.52
CA ARG A 225 -12.07 14.70 15.92
C ARG A 225 -11.35 15.77 16.74
#